data_AF-A0A820P677-F1
#
_entry.id   AF-A0A820P677-F1
#
_cell.length_a   1.000
_cell.length_b   1.000
_cell.length_c   1.000
_cell.angle_alpha   90.00
_cell.angle_beta   90.00
_cell.angle_gamma   90.00
#
_symmetry.space_group_name_H-M   'P 1'
#
loop_
_entity.id
_entity.type
_entity.pdbx_description
1 polymer ?
#
loop_
_entity_poly.entity_id
_entity_poly.type
_entity_poly.pdbx_seq_one_letter_code
_entity_poly.pdbx_strand_id
1 'polypeptide(L)'
;MEYPLGGHVQAMCGLIRIDGLTLHFMGMEPTYIPVLTQKSVTVAATTTAFVFEGYGISLNVEFLSPLLPKDLDLLTRPVIYVTFTLHATDGNEHSIEIYFDNTAELVVNETNPKVIAAQQHIKDMEILSFQSDEQAILVRKGDDVRIDWGIQYLAISGATQMSNLERRLSRAANDDWPGISIILSFDKVDSHSVSRHILLAYDELYSVEYFHCKLKPYWKRNELQIEEVLIKAEVECVLVRKKCHKFNEILRKELSDGDGTKYSKVAELAFRQCLSAHSIVQDVDGTLLMFSKENSSNCCMGTVDVIYPGAPFFLYFNPSLLKAQLVPVLNYAESTH
;
A
#
# COMPACT_ATOMS: atom_id res chain seq x y z
N MET A 1 13.64 -13.03 14.65
CA MET A 1 12.73 -14.11 15.05
C MET A 1 12.13 -14.63 13.75
N GLU A 2 12.70 -15.69 13.20
CA GLU A 2 12.25 -16.31 11.95
C GLU A 2 10.87 -16.95 12.20
N TYR A 3 9.86 -16.42 11.52
CA TYR A 3 8.63 -17.17 11.27
C TYR A 3 8.70 -17.62 9.80
N PRO A 4 8.62 -18.93 9.51
CA PRO A 4 8.32 -19.39 8.17
C PRO A 4 6.82 -19.18 7.97
N LEU A 5 6.42 -17.95 7.65
CA LEU A 5 5.16 -17.69 6.99
C LEU A 5 5.53 -17.52 5.52
N GLY A 6 5.17 -18.51 4.70
CA GLY A 6 5.44 -18.52 3.26
C GLY A 6 5.05 -17.18 2.64
N GLY A 7 6.06 -16.49 2.13
CA GLY A 7 5.94 -15.18 1.50
C GLY A 7 7.32 -14.75 1.02
N HIS A 8 7.39 -14.34 -0.24
CA HIS A 8 8.61 -13.78 -0.81
C HIS A 8 8.87 -12.38 -0.24
N VAL A 9 10.14 -12.00 -0.14
CA VAL A 9 10.55 -10.66 0.31
C VAL A 9 10.03 -9.60 -0.68
N GLN A 10 9.55 -8.50 -0.11
CA GLN A 10 9.22 -7.26 -0.80
C GLN A 10 9.90 -6.14 -0.01
N ALA A 11 11.17 -5.89 -0.29
CA ALA A 11 11.99 -5.06 0.57
C ALA A 11 11.65 -3.57 0.46
N MET A 12 11.63 -2.93 1.62
CA MET A 12 11.63 -1.47 1.78
C MET A 12 12.68 -1.10 2.81
N CYS A 13 13.41 -0.01 2.59
CA CYS A 13 14.38 0.54 3.53
C CYS A 13 13.99 1.96 3.97
N GLY A 14 14.23 2.27 5.24
CA GLY A 14 14.05 3.59 5.82
C GLY A 14 15.25 3.95 6.69
N LEU A 15 15.97 5.00 6.27
CA LEU A 15 17.08 5.57 7.03
C LEU A 15 16.75 7.01 7.43
N ILE A 16 17.23 7.43 8.59
CA ILE A 16 17.14 8.80 9.06
C ILE A 16 18.54 9.33 9.36
N ARG A 17 18.88 10.50 8.84
CA ARG A 17 20.12 11.22 9.15
C ARG A 17 19.79 12.40 10.07
N ILE A 18 20.32 12.39 11.29
CA ILE A 18 20.11 13.42 12.32
C ILE A 18 21.46 14.07 12.59
N ASP A 19 21.60 15.36 12.25
CA ASP A 19 22.85 16.12 12.42
C ASP A 19 24.10 15.41 11.87
N GLY A 20 23.92 14.72 10.73
CA GLY A 20 24.97 13.95 10.06
C GLY A 20 25.13 12.50 10.53
N LEU A 21 24.49 12.08 11.63
CA LEU A 21 24.46 10.69 12.08
C LEU A 21 23.33 9.91 11.39
N THR A 22 23.67 8.86 10.65
CA THR A 22 22.70 7.99 9.98
C THR A 22 22.27 6.84 10.89
N LEU A 23 20.96 6.62 10.97
CA LEU A 23 20.30 5.55 11.70
C LEU A 23 19.30 4.84 10.79
N HIS A 24 19.05 3.58 11.08
CA HIS A 24 18.08 2.74 10.38
C HIS A 24 16.79 2.64 11.22
N PHE A 25 15.61 2.83 10.61
CA PHE A 25 14.32 2.72 11.32
C PHE A 25 13.35 1.73 10.67
N MET A 26 13.59 1.31 9.42
CA MET A 26 12.73 0.37 8.69
C MET A 26 13.56 -0.45 7.69
N GLY A 27 13.28 -1.75 7.59
CA GLY A 27 13.97 -2.67 6.69
C GLY A 27 14.76 -3.76 7.44
N MET A 28 15.41 -4.66 6.70
CA MET A 28 16.35 -5.64 7.26
C MET A 28 17.81 -5.28 7.00
N GLU A 29 18.07 -4.51 5.94
CA GLU A 29 19.39 -4.05 5.52
C GLU A 29 19.38 -2.52 5.36
N PRO A 30 20.54 -1.86 5.50
CA PRO A 30 21.84 -2.40 5.88
C PRO A 30 21.99 -2.69 7.38
N THR A 31 22.46 -3.89 7.73
CA THR A 31 22.66 -4.31 9.14
C THR A 31 23.79 -3.60 9.89
N TYR A 32 24.71 -2.92 9.19
CA TYR A 32 25.83 -2.20 9.79
C TYR A 32 25.47 -0.78 10.28
N ILE A 33 24.27 -0.28 9.95
CA ILE A 33 23.79 1.03 10.41
C ILE A 33 23.05 0.85 11.75
N PRO A 34 23.36 1.65 12.78
CA PRO A 34 22.68 1.57 14.07
C PRO A 34 21.17 1.87 13.96
N VAL A 35 20.36 1.22 14.81
CA VAL A 35 18.90 1.31 14.74
C VAL A 35 18.37 2.44 15.62
N LEU A 36 17.45 3.26 15.08
CA LEU A 36 16.68 4.20 15.88
C LEU A 36 15.62 3.43 16.69
N THR A 37 15.54 3.67 18.00
CA THR A 37 14.72 2.85 18.90
C THR A 37 13.22 3.02 18.63
N GLN A 38 12.55 1.95 18.20
CA GLN A 38 11.09 1.90 18.12
C GLN A 38 10.48 1.85 19.53
N LYS A 39 9.62 2.81 19.85
CA LYS A 39 8.90 2.90 21.13
C LYS A 39 7.55 2.24 21.11
N SER A 40 6.81 2.39 20.01
CA SER A 40 5.47 1.81 19.89
C SER A 40 5.06 1.55 18.44
N VAL A 41 4.06 0.69 18.29
CA VAL A 41 3.31 0.49 17.06
C VAL A 41 1.82 0.49 17.39
N THR A 42 1.04 1.23 16.61
CA THR A 42 -0.42 1.24 16.68
C THR A 42 -0.96 0.81 15.34
N VAL A 43 -1.65 -0.33 15.32
CA VAL A 43 -2.37 -0.83 14.14
C VAL A 43 -3.84 -0.48 14.29
N ALA A 44 -4.42 0.11 13.25
CA ALA A 44 -5.84 0.41 13.13
C ALA A 44 -6.38 -0.07 11.78
N ALA A 45 -7.70 0.01 11.59
CA ALA A 45 -8.36 -0.48 10.39
C ALA A 45 -7.83 0.15 9.08
N THR A 46 -7.46 1.43 9.10
CA THR A 46 -6.95 2.15 7.92
C THR A 46 -5.52 2.65 8.06
N THR A 47 -4.91 2.56 9.25
CA THR A 47 -3.56 3.09 9.50
C THR A 47 -2.68 2.12 10.27
N THR A 48 -1.36 2.23 10.07
CA THR A 48 -0.35 1.64 10.94
C THR A 48 0.66 2.74 11.25
N ALA A 49 0.81 3.09 12.54
CA ALA A 49 1.72 4.15 12.97
C ALA A 49 2.80 3.60 13.90
N PHE A 50 4.05 3.92 13.60
CA PHE A 50 5.22 3.58 14.40
C PHE A 50 5.77 4.86 15.02
N VAL A 51 6.18 4.79 16.29
CA VAL A 51 6.89 5.87 16.96
C VAL A 51 8.29 5.41 17.28
N PHE A 52 9.27 6.20 16.85
CA PHE A 52 10.68 6.02 17.12
C PHE A 52 11.21 7.23 17.88
N GLU A 53 12.10 7.01 18.85
CA GLU A 53 12.69 8.10 19.64
C GLU A 53 14.15 7.82 19.95
N GLY A 54 14.94 8.89 19.98
CA GLY A 54 16.36 8.85 20.28
C GLY A 54 17.07 10.05 19.67
N TYR A 55 18.30 10.31 20.10
CA TYR A 55 19.16 11.34 19.51
C TYR A 55 18.50 12.73 19.46
N GLY A 56 17.74 13.08 20.49
CA GLY A 56 17.08 14.38 20.61
C GLY A 56 15.77 14.51 19.82
N ILE A 57 15.30 13.49 19.10
CA ILE A 57 14.09 13.60 18.26
C ILE A 57 13.07 12.49 18.52
N SER A 58 11.84 12.74 18.07
CA SER A 58 10.77 11.76 17.92
C SER A 58 10.31 11.73 16.46
N LEU A 59 10.29 10.54 15.87
CA LEU A 59 9.82 10.25 14.53
C LEU A 59 8.56 9.39 14.59
N ASN A 60 7.46 9.88 14.03
CA ASN A 60 6.26 9.10 13.75
C ASN A 60 6.19 8.77 12.25
N VAL A 61 6.12 7.48 11.93
CA VAL A 61 5.91 6.98 10.56
C VAL A 61 4.53 6.32 10.47
N GLU A 62 3.62 6.93 9.72
CA GLU A 62 2.24 6.48 9.54
C GLU A 62 2.01 6.01 8.11
N PHE A 63 1.66 4.72 7.95
CA PHE A 63 1.13 4.16 6.71
C PHE A 63 -0.39 4.24 6.75
N LEU A 64 -1.00 4.80 5.71
CA LEU A 64 -2.44 4.93 5.59
C LEU A 64 -2.94 4.34 4.27
N SER A 65 -3.88 3.39 4.38
CA SER A 65 -4.62 2.82 3.26
C SER A 65 -6.10 3.21 3.43
N PRO A 66 -6.71 3.94 2.47
CA PRO A 66 -8.05 4.51 2.63
C PRO A 66 -9.18 3.47 2.43
N LEU A 67 -9.13 2.37 3.19
CA LEU A 67 -10.06 1.25 3.15
C LEU A 67 -11.43 1.62 3.76
N LEU A 68 -12.16 2.53 3.12
CA LEU A 68 -13.44 3.07 3.59
C LEU A 68 -14.60 2.40 2.82
N PRO A 69 -15.32 1.41 3.39
CA PRO A 69 -16.23 0.56 2.63
C PRO A 69 -17.40 1.26 1.95
N LYS A 70 -17.79 2.42 2.46
CA LYS A 70 -18.92 3.23 1.95
C LYS A 70 -18.51 4.23 0.86
N ASP A 71 -17.21 4.40 0.62
CA ASP A 71 -16.66 5.32 -0.37
C ASP A 71 -15.83 4.50 -1.36
N LEU A 72 -16.49 3.96 -2.40
CA LEU A 72 -15.85 3.03 -3.35
C LEU A 72 -14.64 3.66 -4.06
N ASP A 73 -14.64 4.98 -4.25
CA ASP A 73 -13.54 5.71 -4.87
C ASP A 73 -12.30 5.74 -3.99
N LEU A 74 -12.47 5.85 -2.68
CA LEU A 74 -11.38 5.74 -1.73
C LEU A 74 -10.99 4.28 -1.49
N LEU A 75 -11.96 3.38 -1.35
CA LEU A 75 -11.73 1.96 -1.13
C LEU A 75 -10.88 1.32 -2.23
N THR A 76 -11.12 1.71 -3.48
CA THR A 76 -10.43 1.14 -4.65
C THR A 76 -9.26 1.99 -5.13
N ARG A 77 -9.03 3.17 -4.52
CA ARG A 77 -7.89 4.02 -4.86
C ARG A 77 -6.59 3.24 -4.60
N PRO A 78 -5.73 3.04 -5.61
CA PRO A 78 -4.52 2.24 -5.46
C PRO A 78 -3.38 3.07 -4.84
N VAL A 79 -3.66 3.88 -3.81
CA VAL A 79 -2.69 4.81 -3.21
C VAL A 79 -2.63 4.60 -1.69
N ILE A 80 -1.41 4.39 -1.20
CA ILE A 80 -1.03 4.38 0.21
C ILE A 80 -0.27 5.68 0.50
N TYR A 81 -0.61 6.33 1.61
CA TYR A 81 0.09 7.52 2.08
C TYR A 81 1.06 7.10 3.17
N VAL A 82 2.34 7.48 3.05
CA VAL A 82 3.33 7.30 4.12
C VAL A 82 3.72 8.67 4.63
N THR A 83 3.34 8.98 5.87
CA THR A 83 3.60 10.29 6.51
C THR A 83 4.70 10.15 7.54
N PHE A 84 5.71 11.01 7.44
CA PHE A 84 6.78 11.17 8.41
C PHE A 84 6.55 12.45 9.18
N THR A 85 6.40 12.35 10.50
CA THR A 85 6.22 13.50 11.40
C THR A 85 7.34 13.52 12.42
N LEU A 86 8.03 14.66 12.51
CA LEU A 86 9.22 14.86 13.33
C LEU A 86 9.01 16.02 14.31
N HIS A 87 9.57 15.91 15.50
CA HIS A 87 9.80 17.04 16.41
C HIS A 87 11.03 16.76 17.30
N ALA A 88 11.67 17.83 17.75
CA ALA A 88 12.74 17.77 18.74
C ALA A 88 12.16 17.53 20.14
N THR A 89 12.87 16.73 20.93
CA THR A 89 12.51 16.30 22.28
C THR A 89 13.49 16.81 23.34
N ASP A 90 14.63 17.38 22.94
CA ASP A 90 15.70 17.85 23.82
C ASP A 90 15.82 19.38 23.90
N GLY A 91 14.99 20.11 23.14
CA GLY A 91 14.98 21.57 23.07
C GLY A 91 15.99 22.17 22.10
N ASN A 92 16.78 21.35 21.39
CA ASN A 92 17.68 21.79 20.33
C ASN A 92 16.98 21.77 18.97
N GLU A 93 17.59 22.45 18.00
CA GLU A 93 17.18 22.39 16.60
C GLU A 93 18.03 21.34 15.88
N HIS A 94 17.38 20.48 15.10
CA HIS A 94 18.06 19.41 14.36
C HIS A 94 17.89 19.56 12.85
N SER A 95 18.94 19.23 12.11
CA SER A 95 18.88 19.03 10.66
C SER A 95 18.62 17.55 10.39
N ILE A 96 17.49 17.24 9.74
CA ILE A 96 17.05 15.86 9.54
C ILE A 96 16.82 15.56 8.07
N GLU A 97 17.24 14.39 7.62
CA GLU A 97 16.79 13.82 6.36
C GLU A 97 16.26 12.41 6.54
N ILE A 98 15.24 12.07 5.77
CA ILE A 98 14.69 10.73 5.71
C ILE A 98 14.93 10.18 4.31
N TYR A 99 15.60 9.03 4.25
CA TYR A 99 15.71 8.20 3.07
C TYR A 99 14.63 7.11 3.13
N PHE A 100 13.93 6.89 2.03
CA PHE A 100 12.99 5.79 1.86
C PHE A 100 13.19 5.15 0.49
N ASP A 101 13.17 3.82 0.43
CA ASP A 101 13.15 3.08 -0.82
C ASP A 101 12.21 1.87 -0.81
N ASN A 102 11.98 1.35 -2.01
CA ASN A 102 11.46 0.00 -2.21
C ASN A 102 12.19 -0.68 -3.37
N THR A 103 12.35 -1.99 -3.28
CA THR A 103 12.97 -2.81 -4.33
C THR A 103 11.98 -3.14 -5.45
N ALA A 104 12.52 -3.57 -6.58
CA ALA A 104 11.72 -4.02 -7.72
C ALA A 104 11.07 -5.41 -7.51
N GLU A 105 11.27 -6.05 -6.35
CA GLU A 105 10.60 -7.31 -5.99
C GLU A 105 9.07 -7.17 -5.92
N LEU A 106 8.56 -5.94 -5.82
CA LEU A 106 7.13 -5.62 -5.79
C LEU A 106 6.41 -5.84 -7.13
N VAL A 107 7.14 -5.95 -8.25
CA VAL A 107 6.56 -5.99 -9.60
C VAL A 107 6.84 -7.30 -10.34
N VAL A 108 7.32 -8.33 -9.64
CA VAL A 108 7.72 -9.60 -10.24
C VAL A 108 7.27 -10.81 -9.40
N ASN A 109 6.98 -11.92 -10.07
CA ASN A 109 6.64 -13.18 -9.42
C ASN A 109 7.88 -13.88 -8.83
N GLU A 110 8.97 -13.88 -9.59
CA GLU A 110 10.30 -14.36 -9.19
C GLU A 110 11.30 -13.24 -9.38
N THR A 111 12.51 -13.33 -8.81
CA THR A 111 13.47 -12.21 -8.87
C THR A 111 14.44 -12.26 -10.06
N ASN A 112 14.35 -13.29 -10.90
CA ASN A 112 15.16 -13.44 -12.12
C ASN A 112 14.72 -12.59 -13.33
N PRO A 113 13.42 -12.31 -13.57
CA PRO A 113 12.96 -11.43 -14.64
C PRO A 113 13.52 -10.03 -14.52
N LYS A 114 13.57 -9.31 -15.64
CA LYS A 114 14.08 -7.95 -15.64
C LYS A 114 12.99 -6.95 -15.30
N VAL A 115 13.44 -5.84 -14.75
CA VAL A 115 12.59 -4.71 -14.39
C VAL A 115 13.02 -3.48 -15.14
N ILE A 116 12.06 -2.57 -15.33
CA ILE A 116 12.25 -1.28 -15.97
C ILE A 116 11.92 -0.21 -14.94
N ALA A 117 12.90 0.65 -14.66
CA ALA A 117 12.71 1.85 -13.87
C ALA A 117 12.32 3.01 -14.80
N ALA A 118 11.44 3.90 -14.34
CA ALA A 118 11.20 5.17 -15.00
C ALA A 118 11.10 6.30 -13.96
N GLN A 119 11.39 7.51 -14.42
CA GLN A 119 11.18 8.74 -13.67
C GLN A 119 10.37 9.70 -14.54
N GLN A 120 9.39 10.35 -13.94
CA GLN A 120 8.58 11.37 -14.57
C GLN A 120 8.31 12.53 -13.60
N HIS A 121 8.07 13.70 -14.18
CA HIS A 121 7.71 14.90 -13.46
C HIS A 121 6.36 15.41 -13.99
N ILE A 122 5.39 15.59 -13.10
CA ILE A 122 4.03 16.02 -13.44
C ILE A 122 3.57 17.09 -12.46
N LYS A 123 3.33 18.31 -12.94
CA LYS A 123 3.04 19.49 -12.11
C LYS A 123 4.17 19.74 -11.12
N ASP A 124 3.91 19.65 -9.82
CA ASP A 124 4.91 19.81 -8.75
C ASP A 124 5.31 18.45 -8.13
N MET A 125 4.94 17.35 -8.80
CA MET A 125 5.13 15.99 -8.32
C MET A 125 6.23 15.28 -9.12
N GLU A 126 7.18 14.74 -8.39
CA GLU A 126 8.17 13.81 -8.90
C GLU A 126 7.68 12.38 -8.67
N ILE A 127 7.83 11.52 -9.68
CA ILE A 127 7.31 10.15 -9.65
C ILE A 127 8.39 9.20 -10.18
N LEU A 128 8.74 8.20 -9.37
CA LEU A 128 9.52 7.04 -9.76
C LEU A 128 8.61 5.83 -9.92
N SER A 129 8.96 4.93 -10.84
CA SER A 129 8.19 3.71 -11.02
C SER A 129 9.03 2.52 -11.41
N PHE A 130 8.55 1.33 -11.02
CA PHE A 130 9.02 0.05 -11.49
C PHE A 130 7.93 -0.73 -12.19
N GLN A 131 8.33 -1.53 -13.17
CA GLN A 131 7.48 -2.54 -13.79
C GLN A 131 8.32 -3.75 -14.24
N SER A 132 7.70 -4.92 -14.31
CA SER A 132 8.28 -6.07 -15.02
C SER A 132 8.42 -5.77 -16.51
N ASP A 133 9.49 -6.25 -17.15
CA ASP A 133 9.65 -6.17 -18.60
C ASP A 133 8.70 -7.13 -19.36
N GLU A 134 8.28 -8.21 -18.72
CA GLU A 134 7.43 -9.26 -19.30
C GLU A 134 5.94 -8.86 -19.35
N GLN A 135 5.44 -8.18 -18.31
CA GLN A 135 4.02 -7.81 -18.16
C GLN A 135 3.07 -9.00 -18.42
N ALA A 136 3.20 -10.09 -17.65
CA ALA A 136 2.43 -11.32 -17.82
C ALA A 136 0.97 -11.21 -17.31
N ILE A 137 0.20 -10.27 -17.88
CA ILE A 137 -1.14 -9.88 -17.42
C ILE A 137 -2.09 -11.08 -17.35
N LEU A 138 -2.39 -11.50 -16.12
CA LEU A 138 -3.34 -12.57 -15.78
C LEU A 138 -2.98 -13.94 -16.39
N VAL A 139 -1.68 -14.21 -16.59
CA VAL A 139 -1.19 -15.45 -17.21
C VAL A 139 -0.93 -16.56 -16.19
N ARG A 140 -0.43 -16.20 -15.01
CA ARG A 140 0.01 -17.17 -14.01
C ARG A 140 -1.15 -17.71 -13.18
N LYS A 141 -1.05 -18.99 -12.81
CA LYS A 141 -1.96 -19.69 -11.90
C LYS A 141 -1.17 -20.67 -11.04
N GLY A 142 -1.62 -20.90 -9.81
CA GLY A 142 -1.02 -21.87 -8.90
C GLY A 142 -0.89 -21.30 -7.49
N ASP A 143 -0.16 -22.03 -6.66
CA ASP A 143 0.15 -21.62 -5.29
C ASP A 143 1.32 -20.63 -5.29
N ASP A 144 1.33 -19.73 -4.31
CA ASP A 144 2.40 -18.75 -4.08
C ASP A 144 2.76 -17.88 -5.31
N VAL A 145 1.76 -17.57 -6.15
CA VAL A 145 1.92 -16.67 -7.29
C VAL A 145 1.73 -15.22 -6.85
N ARG A 146 2.73 -14.37 -7.16
CA ARG A 146 2.66 -12.91 -7.00
C ARG A 146 2.31 -12.25 -8.31
N ILE A 147 1.79 -11.03 -8.20
CA ILE A 147 1.57 -10.16 -9.35
C ILE A 147 2.92 -9.82 -10.02
N ASP A 148 3.00 -10.02 -11.34
CA ASP A 148 4.19 -9.75 -12.15
C ASP A 148 3.86 -8.93 -13.41
N TRP A 149 2.75 -8.21 -13.34
CA TRP A 149 2.31 -7.22 -14.31
C TRP A 149 1.86 -5.96 -13.58
N GLY A 150 1.73 -4.86 -14.31
CA GLY A 150 1.44 -3.57 -13.73
C GLY A 150 2.70 -2.81 -13.33
N ILE A 151 2.46 -1.68 -12.67
CA ILE A 151 3.45 -0.65 -12.43
C ILE A 151 3.33 -0.16 -10.99
N GLN A 152 4.41 -0.26 -10.23
CA GLN A 152 4.52 0.33 -8.90
C GLN A 152 5.05 1.76 -9.02
N TYR A 153 4.51 2.67 -8.23
CA TYR A 153 4.89 4.08 -8.20
C TYR A 153 5.28 4.52 -6.79
N LEU A 154 6.31 5.36 -6.71
CA LEU A 154 6.70 6.15 -5.57
C LEU A 154 6.65 7.62 -6.00
N ALA A 155 5.78 8.40 -5.37
CA ALA A 155 5.54 9.78 -5.75
C ALA A 155 5.66 10.73 -4.57
N ILE A 156 6.14 11.94 -4.85
CA ILE A 156 6.35 12.99 -3.86
C ILE A 156 6.09 14.36 -4.46
N SER A 157 5.42 15.22 -3.69
CA SER A 157 5.13 16.60 -4.06
C SER A 157 6.11 17.57 -3.39
N GLY A 158 6.58 18.58 -4.14
CA GLY A 158 7.41 19.68 -3.63
C GLY A 158 8.92 19.51 -3.82
N ALA A 159 9.67 20.54 -3.40
CA ALA A 159 11.12 20.63 -3.58
C ALA A 159 11.86 19.65 -2.64
N THR A 160 12.16 18.46 -3.16
CA THR A 160 12.92 17.42 -2.48
C THR A 160 13.83 16.74 -3.49
N GLN A 161 15.00 16.28 -3.04
CA GLN A 161 15.92 15.56 -3.91
C GLN A 161 15.43 14.12 -4.07
N MET A 162 15.06 13.75 -5.30
CA MET A 162 14.94 12.36 -5.67
C MET A 162 16.24 11.89 -6.33
N SER A 163 16.66 10.69 -5.97
CA SER A 163 17.70 9.98 -6.70
C SER A 163 17.10 8.71 -7.27
N ASN A 164 16.90 8.67 -8.58
CA ASN A 164 16.80 7.38 -9.24
C ASN A 164 18.21 6.79 -9.32
N LEU A 165 18.56 5.92 -8.37
CA LEU A 165 19.85 5.23 -8.37
C LEU A 165 19.99 4.29 -9.59
N GLU A 166 18.86 3.94 -10.22
CA GLU A 166 18.80 3.13 -11.44
C GLU A 166 19.07 3.97 -12.71
N ARG A 167 20.34 4.30 -12.94
CA ARG A 167 20.81 4.82 -14.25
C ARG A 167 20.93 3.75 -15.34
N ARG A 168 20.66 2.47 -15.02
CA ARG A 168 20.82 1.32 -15.92
C ARG A 168 19.47 0.92 -16.53
N LEU A 169 19.47 0.73 -17.86
CA LEU A 169 18.28 0.68 -18.71
C LEU A 169 17.41 -0.60 -18.62
N SER A 170 17.75 -1.59 -17.79
CA SER A 170 16.94 -2.76 -17.43
C SER A 170 17.88 -3.82 -16.83
N ARG A 171 17.54 -4.38 -15.66
CA ARG A 171 18.30 -5.48 -15.01
C ARG A 171 17.36 -6.43 -14.25
N ALA A 172 17.85 -7.62 -13.89
CA ALA A 172 17.08 -8.57 -13.11
C ALA A 172 16.74 -8.02 -11.72
N ALA A 173 15.59 -8.39 -11.15
CA ALA A 173 15.18 -7.91 -9.83
C ALA A 173 16.10 -8.38 -8.68
N ASN A 174 16.93 -9.41 -8.90
CA ASN A 174 17.97 -9.85 -7.96
C ASN A 174 19.40 -9.38 -8.32
N ASP A 175 19.59 -8.64 -9.42
CA ASP A 175 20.89 -8.07 -9.77
C ASP A 175 21.13 -6.83 -8.91
N ASP A 176 21.73 -7.01 -7.73
CA ASP A 176 22.00 -5.94 -6.75
C ASP A 176 20.74 -5.11 -6.44
N TRP A 177 19.63 -5.84 -6.27
CA TRP A 177 18.32 -5.41 -5.76
C TRP A 177 17.91 -3.99 -6.18
N PRO A 178 17.58 -3.78 -7.48
CA PRO A 178 17.22 -2.46 -7.98
C PRO A 178 16.13 -1.79 -7.13
N GLY A 179 16.37 -0.52 -6.79
CA GLY A 179 15.54 0.25 -5.89
C GLY A 179 15.20 1.64 -6.43
N ILE A 180 13.98 2.10 -6.16
CA ILE A 180 13.59 3.50 -6.34
C ILE A 180 13.58 4.16 -4.96
N SER A 181 14.18 5.35 -4.86
CA SER A 181 14.39 5.99 -3.57
C SER A 181 14.19 7.49 -3.61
N ILE A 182 13.92 8.04 -2.42
CA ILE A 182 13.70 9.47 -2.20
C ILE A 182 14.47 9.93 -0.97
N ILE A 183 14.79 11.23 -0.92
CA ILE A 183 15.31 11.90 0.26
C ILE A 183 14.40 13.08 0.60
N LEU A 184 13.85 13.04 1.82
CA LEU A 184 13.04 14.08 2.42
C LEU A 184 13.90 14.91 3.35
N SER A 185 14.12 16.19 3.03
CA SER A 185 14.90 17.11 3.88
C SER A 185 14.01 17.95 4.82
N PHE A 186 14.46 18.08 6.05
CA PHE A 186 13.87 18.88 7.12
C PHE A 186 14.98 19.77 7.71
N ASP A 187 15.09 21.00 7.18
CA ASP A 187 16.23 21.88 7.47
C ASP A 187 16.31 22.34 8.93
N LYS A 188 15.16 22.43 9.60
CA LYS A 188 15.05 22.95 10.96
C LYS A 188 13.90 22.29 11.71
N VAL A 189 14.20 21.21 12.43
CA VAL A 189 13.25 20.53 13.31
C VAL A 189 13.45 21.01 14.74
N ASP A 190 12.47 21.75 15.26
CA ASP A 190 12.41 22.20 16.65
C ASP A 190 11.31 21.44 17.42
N SER A 191 10.87 21.95 18.57
CA SER A 191 9.81 21.33 19.37
C SER A 191 8.44 21.27 18.67
N HIS A 192 8.23 22.00 17.57
CA HIS A 192 7.00 21.96 16.78
C HIS A 192 7.05 20.80 15.79
N SER A 193 5.92 20.10 15.68
CA SER A 193 5.82 18.99 14.73
C SER A 193 5.84 19.50 13.28
N VAL A 194 6.73 18.92 12.47
CA VAL A 194 6.77 19.07 11.02
C VAL A 194 6.49 17.74 10.36
N SER A 195 5.70 17.75 9.29
CA SER A 195 5.34 16.54 8.55
C SER A 195 5.64 16.67 7.07
N ARG A 196 6.10 15.58 6.46
CA ARG A 196 6.08 15.37 5.01
C ARG A 196 5.51 13.98 4.72
N HIS A 197 4.97 13.79 3.53
CA HIS A 197 4.43 12.50 3.12
C HIS A 197 4.84 12.15 1.71
N ILE A 198 4.75 10.87 1.40
CA ILE A 198 4.94 10.29 0.08
C ILE A 198 3.72 9.44 -0.26
N LEU A 199 3.54 9.19 -1.55
CA LEU A 199 2.50 8.33 -2.08
C LEU A 199 3.15 7.08 -2.67
N LEU A 200 2.70 5.92 -2.23
CA LEU A 200 2.98 4.64 -2.88
C LEU A 200 1.74 4.24 -3.65
N ALA A 201 1.88 3.84 -4.91
CA ALA A 201 0.76 3.39 -5.70
C ALA A 201 1.08 2.15 -6.54
N TYR A 202 0.04 1.41 -6.92
CA TYR A 202 0.18 0.25 -7.80
C TYR A 202 -0.90 0.24 -8.88
N ASP A 203 -0.50 0.41 -10.12
CA ASP A 203 -1.37 0.28 -11.27
C ASP A 203 -1.31 -1.15 -11.82
N GLU A 204 -2.29 -1.97 -11.45
CA GLU A 204 -2.38 -3.37 -11.91
C GLU A 204 -2.86 -3.51 -13.36
N LEU A 205 -3.18 -2.43 -14.10
CA LEU A 205 -3.69 -2.43 -15.48
C LEU A 205 -5.04 -3.13 -15.67
N TYR A 206 -5.09 -4.44 -15.40
CA TYR A 206 -6.25 -5.31 -15.38
C TYR A 206 -6.28 -6.11 -14.07
N SER A 207 -7.46 -6.21 -13.47
CA SER A 207 -7.61 -6.84 -12.15
C SER A 207 -7.98 -8.31 -12.25
N VAL A 208 -8.85 -8.67 -13.19
CA VAL A 208 -9.44 -10.01 -13.35
C VAL A 208 -9.74 -10.32 -14.81
N GLU A 209 -9.79 -11.60 -15.17
CA GLU A 209 -10.41 -12.08 -16.41
C GLU A 209 -11.73 -12.76 -16.06
N TYR A 210 -12.84 -12.26 -16.60
CA TYR A 210 -14.19 -12.73 -16.33
C TYR A 210 -14.89 -13.07 -17.64
N PHE A 211 -15.29 -14.35 -17.81
CA PHE A 211 -15.81 -14.88 -19.08
C PHE A 211 -14.98 -14.47 -20.30
N HIS A 212 -13.67 -14.71 -20.23
CA HIS A 212 -12.67 -14.36 -21.26
C HIS A 212 -12.52 -12.86 -21.56
N CYS A 213 -13.13 -12.00 -20.73
CA CYS A 213 -12.98 -10.54 -20.81
C CYS A 213 -12.07 -10.05 -19.68
N LYS A 214 -10.95 -9.40 -20.03
CA LYS A 214 -10.09 -8.75 -19.04
C LYS A 214 -10.75 -7.46 -18.55
N LEU A 215 -11.06 -7.39 -17.27
CA LEU A 215 -11.70 -6.24 -16.65
C LEU A 215 -10.67 -5.39 -15.89
N LYS A 216 -10.81 -4.06 -16.05
CA LYS A 216 -10.00 -3.08 -15.33
C LYS A 216 -10.48 -2.98 -13.87
N PRO A 217 -9.60 -2.62 -12.92
CA PRO A 217 -10.04 -2.28 -11.57
C PRO A 217 -11.03 -1.10 -11.58
N TYR A 218 -11.93 -1.08 -10.60
CA TYR A 218 -12.99 -0.07 -10.51
C TYR A 218 -12.48 1.38 -10.48
N TRP A 219 -11.28 1.61 -9.93
CA TRP A 219 -10.71 2.96 -9.91
C TRP A 219 -10.34 3.49 -11.31
N LYS A 220 -10.08 2.60 -12.27
CA LYS A 220 -9.82 2.94 -13.69
C LYS A 220 -11.09 3.16 -14.50
N ARG A 221 -12.28 3.08 -13.90
CA ARG A 221 -13.52 3.38 -14.61
C ARG A 221 -13.45 4.79 -15.20
N ASN A 222 -14.09 4.98 -16.34
CA ASN A 222 -13.98 6.22 -17.14
C ASN A 222 -12.56 6.53 -17.64
N GLU A 223 -11.71 5.51 -17.80
CA GLU A 223 -10.36 5.64 -18.35
C GLU A 223 -9.41 6.54 -17.53
N LEU A 224 -9.65 6.64 -16.22
CA LEU A 224 -8.78 7.36 -15.29
C LEU A 224 -7.35 6.80 -15.32
N GLN A 225 -6.38 7.69 -15.47
CA GLN A 225 -4.95 7.34 -15.47
C GLN A 225 -4.35 7.48 -14.06
N ILE A 226 -3.28 6.74 -13.77
CA ILE A 226 -2.68 6.70 -12.44
C ILE A 226 -2.09 8.06 -12.03
N GLU A 227 -1.60 8.83 -12.99
CA GLU A 227 -1.09 10.19 -12.80
C GLU A 227 -2.18 11.12 -12.26
N GLU A 228 -3.40 11.02 -12.82
CA GLU A 228 -4.55 11.81 -12.36
C GLU A 228 -4.97 11.41 -10.95
N VAL A 229 -4.91 10.10 -10.65
CA VAL A 229 -5.20 9.55 -9.32
C VAL A 229 -4.17 10.02 -8.29
N LEU A 230 -2.88 10.03 -8.63
CA LEU A 230 -1.80 10.52 -7.75
C LEU A 230 -1.96 12.01 -7.45
N ILE A 231 -2.22 12.84 -8.48
CA ILE A 231 -2.50 14.27 -8.30
C ILE A 231 -3.71 14.48 -7.39
N LYS A 232 -4.80 13.73 -7.62
CA LYS A 232 -6.00 13.81 -6.80
C LYS A 232 -5.73 13.37 -5.36
N ALA A 233 -4.96 12.29 -5.18
CA ALA A 233 -4.57 11.79 -3.87
C ALA A 233 -3.77 12.83 -3.07
N GLU A 234 -2.81 13.50 -3.72
CA GLU A 234 -2.03 14.57 -3.11
C GLU A 234 -2.93 15.74 -2.65
N VAL A 235 -3.80 16.24 -3.55
CA VAL A 235 -4.71 17.35 -3.25
C VAL A 235 -5.67 17.00 -2.11
N GLU A 236 -6.15 15.75 -2.05
CA GLU A 236 -7.11 15.30 -1.05
C GLU A 236 -6.46 14.73 0.23
N CYS A 237 -5.13 14.67 0.31
CA CYS A 237 -4.39 13.96 1.36
C CYS A 237 -4.88 14.31 2.78
N VAL A 238 -4.96 15.60 3.10
CA VAL A 238 -5.42 16.08 4.42
C VAL A 238 -6.85 15.62 4.73
N LEU A 239 -7.74 15.68 3.74
CA LEU A 239 -9.14 15.28 3.91
C LEU A 239 -9.28 13.76 4.07
N VAL A 240 -8.56 12.97 3.27
CA VAL A 240 -8.57 11.51 3.31
C VAL A 240 -8.02 11.01 4.64
N ARG A 241 -6.89 11.56 5.10
CA ARG A 241 -6.31 11.24 6.41
C ARG A 241 -7.32 11.50 7.53
N LYS A 242 -8.00 12.65 7.51
CA LYS A 242 -9.05 12.98 8.49
C LYS A 242 -10.21 11.99 8.46
N LYS A 243 -10.70 11.59 7.28
CA LYS A 243 -11.77 10.59 7.14
C LYS A 243 -11.35 9.24 7.74
N CYS A 244 -10.14 8.78 7.44
CA CYS A 244 -9.61 7.50 7.90
C CYS A 244 -9.40 7.47 9.42
N HIS A 245 -8.81 8.52 9.98
CA HIS A 245 -8.69 8.68 11.44
C HIS A 245 -10.04 8.68 12.13
N LYS A 246 -11.01 9.40 11.56
CA LYS A 246 -12.38 9.39 12.09
C LYS A 246 -13.03 8.00 12.04
N PHE A 247 -12.83 7.28 10.94
CA PHE A 247 -13.32 5.91 10.80
C PHE A 247 -12.69 4.98 11.85
N ASN A 248 -11.37 5.05 12.05
CA ASN A 248 -10.67 4.27 13.07
C ASN A 248 -11.20 4.55 14.48
N GLU A 249 -11.43 5.82 14.82
CA GLU A 249 -12.03 6.20 16.12
C GLU A 249 -13.41 5.57 16.32
N ILE A 250 -14.28 5.66 15.32
CA ILE A 250 -15.65 5.14 15.37
C ILE A 250 -15.61 3.62 15.53
N LEU A 251 -14.89 2.92 14.64
CA LEU A 251 -14.81 1.47 14.67
C LEU A 251 -14.22 0.97 15.98
N ARG A 252 -13.14 1.61 16.47
CA ARG A 252 -12.54 1.23 17.76
C ARG A 252 -13.51 1.42 18.91
N LYS A 253 -14.30 2.50 18.90
CA LYS A 253 -15.33 2.74 19.92
C LYS A 253 -16.37 1.62 19.92
N GLU A 254 -16.89 1.26 18.74
CA GLU A 254 -17.87 0.17 18.57
C GLU A 254 -17.32 -1.20 18.98
N LEU A 255 -16.02 -1.45 18.77
CA LEU A 255 -15.34 -2.67 19.22
C LEU A 255 -15.01 -2.66 20.73
N SER A 256 -15.02 -1.49 21.38
CA SER A 256 -14.55 -1.29 22.75
C SER A 256 -15.65 -1.30 23.81
N ASP A 257 -16.90 -1.62 23.47
CA ASP A 257 -18.01 -1.78 24.43
C ASP A 257 -17.85 -3.03 25.37
N GLY A 258 -16.61 -3.50 25.60
CA GLY A 258 -16.21 -4.55 26.54
C GLY A 258 -14.71 -4.53 26.90
N ASP A 259 -14.24 -5.44 27.77
CA ASP A 259 -12.87 -5.51 28.33
C ASP A 259 -11.73 -5.82 27.32
N GLY A 260 -12.01 -5.81 26.01
CA GLY A 260 -11.23 -6.52 24.99
C GLY A 260 -10.24 -5.67 24.18
N THR A 261 -9.22 -5.06 24.78
CA THR A 261 -8.13 -4.39 24.02
C THR A 261 -7.40 -5.32 23.04
N LYS A 262 -7.42 -6.64 23.30
CA LYS A 262 -6.89 -7.67 22.39
C LYS A 262 -7.86 -7.98 21.25
N TYR A 263 -9.16 -8.01 21.54
CA TYR A 263 -10.20 -8.31 20.56
C TYR A 263 -10.30 -7.21 19.50
N SER A 264 -10.31 -5.94 19.94
CA SER A 264 -10.35 -4.80 19.01
C SER A 264 -9.18 -4.80 18.03
N LYS A 265 -7.97 -5.13 18.49
CA LYS A 265 -6.79 -5.27 17.62
C LYS A 265 -6.94 -6.38 16.57
N VAL A 266 -7.44 -7.55 16.97
CA VAL A 266 -7.69 -8.66 16.03
C VAL A 266 -8.76 -8.27 15.01
N ALA A 267 -9.82 -7.58 15.45
CA ALA A 267 -10.87 -7.10 14.55
C ALA A 267 -10.38 -6.03 13.57
N GLU A 268 -9.54 -5.08 14.00
CA GLU A 268 -8.91 -4.08 13.10
C GLU A 268 -7.98 -4.74 12.06
N LEU A 269 -7.25 -5.79 12.45
CA LEU A 269 -6.44 -6.59 11.51
C LEU A 269 -7.32 -7.39 10.52
N ALA A 270 -8.35 -8.06 11.02
CA ALA A 270 -9.29 -8.82 10.20
C ALA A 270 -10.04 -7.93 9.21
N PHE A 271 -10.40 -6.70 9.61
CA PHE A 271 -11.01 -5.69 8.74
C PHE A 271 -10.13 -5.42 7.51
N ARG A 272 -8.83 -5.20 7.72
CA ARG A 272 -7.87 -4.95 6.62
C ARG A 272 -7.80 -6.14 5.68
N GLN A 273 -7.57 -7.34 6.23
CA GLN A 273 -7.43 -8.55 5.44
C GLN A 273 -8.70 -8.85 4.64
N CYS A 274 -9.87 -8.68 5.24
CA CYS A 274 -11.15 -8.92 4.58
C CYS A 274 -11.34 -8.01 3.36
N LEU A 275 -11.02 -6.71 3.45
CA LEU A 275 -11.15 -5.82 2.29
C LEU A 275 -10.03 -5.99 1.26
N SER A 276 -8.77 -6.11 1.70
CA SER A 276 -7.62 -6.17 0.80
C SER A 276 -7.55 -7.46 -0.04
N ALA A 277 -8.18 -8.54 0.40
CA ALA A 277 -8.18 -9.83 -0.31
C ALA A 277 -9.22 -9.92 -1.45
N HIS A 278 -9.56 -8.78 -2.08
CA HIS A 278 -10.58 -8.72 -3.13
C HIS A 278 -10.17 -7.83 -4.29
N SER A 279 -10.62 -8.19 -5.48
CA SER A 279 -10.62 -7.32 -6.66
C SER A 279 -12.02 -6.75 -6.86
N ILE A 280 -12.13 -5.43 -6.94
CA ILE A 280 -13.37 -4.73 -7.26
C ILE A 280 -13.24 -4.18 -8.68
N VAL A 281 -14.16 -4.58 -9.56
CA VAL A 281 -14.15 -4.22 -10.99
C VAL A 281 -15.54 -3.75 -11.42
N GLN A 282 -15.60 -3.20 -12.62
CA GLN A 282 -16.85 -2.89 -13.29
C GLN A 282 -16.95 -3.72 -14.57
N ASP A 283 -18.08 -4.39 -14.76
CA ASP A 283 -18.38 -5.13 -15.98
C ASP A 283 -18.69 -4.18 -17.15
N VAL A 284 -18.76 -4.72 -18.37
CA VAL A 284 -18.99 -3.97 -19.62
C VAL A 284 -20.29 -3.17 -19.62
N ASP A 285 -21.32 -3.63 -18.89
CA ASP A 285 -22.62 -2.98 -18.76
C ASP A 285 -22.67 -1.98 -17.59
N GLY A 286 -21.57 -1.82 -16.86
CA GLY A 286 -21.47 -0.96 -15.69
C GLY A 286 -21.76 -1.66 -14.36
N THR A 287 -22.07 -2.96 -14.35
CA THR A 287 -22.34 -3.72 -13.13
C THR A 287 -21.11 -3.78 -12.23
N LEU A 288 -21.29 -3.51 -10.94
CA LEU A 288 -20.25 -3.66 -9.94
C LEU A 288 -20.03 -5.14 -9.64
N LEU A 289 -18.80 -5.62 -9.81
CA LEU A 289 -18.40 -6.98 -9.48
C LEU A 289 -17.27 -6.95 -8.44
N MET A 290 -17.28 -7.93 -7.55
CA MET A 290 -16.24 -8.09 -6.54
C MET A 290 -15.86 -9.56 -6.44
N PHE A 291 -14.58 -9.85 -6.54
CA PHE A 291 -14.06 -11.21 -6.50
C PHE A 291 -13.15 -11.35 -5.28
N SER A 292 -13.46 -12.30 -4.40
CA SER A 292 -12.48 -12.75 -3.42
C SER A 292 -11.29 -13.36 -4.14
N LYS A 293 -10.08 -13.11 -3.66
CA LYS A 293 -8.86 -13.81 -4.07
C LYS A 293 -8.50 -14.77 -2.95
N GLU A 294 -8.40 -16.06 -3.26
CA GLU A 294 -7.92 -17.03 -2.29
C GLU A 294 -6.42 -16.84 -2.07
N ASN A 295 -6.02 -16.62 -0.82
CA ASN A 295 -4.64 -16.26 -0.50
C ASN A 295 -3.68 -17.41 -0.82
N SER A 296 -2.69 -17.13 -1.67
CA SER A 296 -1.55 -17.99 -1.99
C SER A 296 -1.89 -19.42 -2.43
N SER A 297 -3.12 -19.66 -2.88
CA SER A 297 -3.69 -20.99 -3.20
C SER A 297 -4.37 -20.93 -4.56
N ASN A 298 -3.87 -21.71 -5.53
CA ASN A 298 -4.45 -22.07 -6.83
C ASN A 298 -5.02 -20.90 -7.70
N CYS A 299 -4.75 -19.65 -7.33
CA CYS A 299 -5.37 -18.43 -7.86
C CYS A 299 -6.91 -18.50 -7.96
N CYS A 300 -7.57 -19.17 -7.01
CA CYS A 300 -9.03 -19.26 -7.01
C CYS A 300 -9.68 -17.87 -6.76
N MET A 301 -10.80 -17.61 -7.43
CA MET A 301 -11.54 -16.36 -7.32
C MET A 301 -13.04 -16.59 -7.11
N GLY A 302 -13.67 -15.78 -6.26
CA GLY A 302 -15.12 -15.84 -6.04
C GLY A 302 -15.61 -17.13 -5.36
N THR A 303 -14.77 -17.74 -4.51
CA THR A 303 -15.08 -18.99 -3.81
C THR A 303 -16.21 -18.83 -2.80
N VAL A 304 -17.26 -19.63 -2.95
CA VAL A 304 -18.50 -19.50 -2.14
C VAL A 304 -18.25 -19.77 -0.65
N ASP A 305 -17.37 -20.70 -0.35
CA ASP A 305 -16.94 -21.05 1.02
C ASP A 305 -16.09 -19.97 1.69
N VAL A 306 -15.56 -18.99 0.92
CA VAL A 306 -14.96 -17.76 1.45
C VAL A 306 -15.99 -16.63 1.55
N ILE A 307 -16.87 -16.50 0.55
CA ILE A 307 -17.94 -15.48 0.57
C ILE A 307 -18.88 -15.69 1.77
N TYR A 308 -19.28 -16.93 2.07
CA TYR A 308 -20.22 -17.24 3.13
C TYR A 308 -19.75 -16.76 4.53
N PRO A 309 -18.56 -17.14 5.04
CA PRO A 309 -18.05 -16.62 6.31
C PRO A 309 -17.73 -15.12 6.28
N GLY A 310 -17.41 -14.54 5.11
CA GLY A 310 -17.20 -13.11 4.93
C GLY A 310 -18.49 -12.28 4.87
N ALA A 311 -19.64 -12.88 4.56
CA ALA A 311 -20.89 -12.17 4.32
C ALA A 311 -21.34 -11.23 5.46
N PRO A 312 -21.24 -11.60 6.76
CA PRO A 312 -21.63 -10.69 7.85
C PRO A 312 -20.85 -9.37 7.84
N PHE A 313 -19.55 -9.40 7.47
CA PHE A 313 -18.73 -8.21 7.35
C PHE A 313 -19.28 -7.26 6.26
N PHE A 314 -19.54 -7.80 5.07
CA PHE A 314 -20.03 -6.98 3.96
C PHE A 314 -21.47 -6.52 4.17
N LEU A 315 -22.33 -7.33 4.79
CA LEU A 315 -23.68 -6.91 5.20
C LEU A 315 -23.63 -5.72 6.16
N TYR A 316 -22.68 -5.73 7.10
CA TYR A 316 -22.53 -4.66 8.06
C TYR A 316 -21.97 -3.37 7.42
N PHE A 317 -20.89 -3.49 6.64
CA PHE A 317 -20.17 -2.31 6.14
C PHE A 317 -20.74 -1.73 4.83
N ASN A 318 -21.09 -2.59 3.87
CA ASN A 318 -21.66 -2.19 2.58
C ASN A 318 -22.34 -3.38 1.87
N PRO A 319 -23.67 -3.56 2.00
CA PRO A 319 -24.40 -4.66 1.37
C PRO A 319 -24.25 -4.73 -0.16
N SER A 320 -23.95 -3.61 -0.82
CA SER A 320 -23.72 -3.57 -2.27
C SER A 320 -22.48 -4.37 -2.65
N LEU A 321 -21.45 -4.42 -1.78
CA LEU A 321 -20.27 -5.24 -1.99
C LEU A 321 -20.57 -6.74 -1.87
N LEU A 322 -21.45 -7.14 -0.96
CA LEU A 322 -21.89 -8.54 -0.90
C LEU A 322 -22.69 -8.93 -2.14
N LYS A 323 -23.59 -8.05 -2.59
CA LYS A 323 -24.29 -8.26 -3.86
C LYS A 323 -23.29 -8.43 -5.01
N ALA A 324 -22.28 -7.56 -5.09
CA ALA A 324 -21.22 -7.62 -6.10
C ALA A 324 -20.38 -8.91 -6.04
N GLN A 325 -20.28 -9.57 -4.87
CA GLN A 325 -19.66 -10.90 -4.73
C GLN A 325 -20.55 -12.04 -5.21
N LEU A 326 -21.87 -11.93 -5.03
CA LEU A 326 -22.81 -12.97 -5.42
C LEU A 326 -23.12 -12.97 -6.92
N VAL A 327 -23.11 -11.80 -7.56
CA VAL A 327 -23.43 -11.69 -9.00
C VAL A 327 -22.54 -12.59 -9.87
N PRO A 328 -21.19 -12.59 -9.75
CA PRO A 328 -20.34 -13.48 -10.54
C PRO A 328 -20.67 -14.97 -10.37
N VAL A 329 -20.99 -15.39 -9.14
CA VAL A 329 -21.33 -16.79 -8.82
C VAL A 329 -22.65 -17.19 -9.49
N LEU A 330 -23.66 -16.33 -9.41
CA LEU A 330 -24.97 -16.57 -10.02
C LEU A 330 -24.89 -16.58 -11.54
N ASN A 331 -24.16 -15.63 -12.14
CA ASN A 331 -23.91 -15.59 -13.57
C ASN A 331 -23.19 -16.87 -14.05
N TYR A 332 -22.20 -17.37 -13.30
CA TYR A 332 -21.54 -18.63 -13.61
C TYR A 332 -22.49 -19.83 -13.52
N ALA A 333 -23.35 -19.87 -12.50
CA ALA A 333 -24.35 -20.93 -12.34
C ALA A 333 -25.44 -20.91 -13.43
N GLU A 334 -25.79 -19.74 -13.96
CA GLU A 334 -26.70 -19.58 -15.09
C GLU A 334 -26.04 -19.88 -16.44
N SER A 335 -24.72 -19.71 -16.54
CA SER A 335 -23.97 -20.00 -17.76
C SER A 335 -24.08 -21.49 -18.12
N THR A 336 -24.24 -21.79 -19.41
CA THR A 336 -24.31 -23.18 -19.91
C THR A 336 -22.95 -23.87 -19.99
N HIS A 337 -21.91 -23.23 -19.45
CA HIS A 337 -20.47 -23.39 -19.75
C HIS A 337 -20.11 -23.12 -21.21
#